data_AF-A0A7Y0QQS5-F1
#
_entry.id   AF-A0A7Y0QQS5-F1
#
_cell.length_a   1.000
_cell.length_b   1.000
_cell.length_c   1.000
_cell.angle_alpha   90.00
_cell.angle_beta   90.00
_cell.angle_gamma   90.00
#
_symmetry.space_group_name_H-M   'P 1'
#
loop_
_entity.id
_entity.type
_entity.pdbx_description
1 polymer ?
#
loop_
_entity_poly.entity_id
_entity_poly.type
_entity_poly.pdbx_seq_one_letter_code
_entity_poly.pdbx_strand_id
1 'polypeptide(L)'
;MTTDFASRVRGCLLGGALGDQLGYAVEFSSWNQIQERFGPDGLRDFPQLDSPGHISDDTQLTLYTVDALVEALEWANDGTAADETALLWLAYLRWYSGQEGGFPDSAPQPAPRWIDAQPVLKQRRTPGKACLSGLATGEMGTLARPVNPQSKGCGSVMRSAPFGLLPFVTPETVYTFAVNGSALTHGHPAAHYSAAAFASLIRLLVHENADLAGAASAVLSRAEQETSVPELAARLRAAIGVAEQGVIAPAELTAALGEGWVAEEALAVALYAVLVTARSTTPEEHFRSALAIAINHDGDSDSTGSIAGNILGAFYGEAALPPSWVDAAEAPEAVLGMAARFLAQTQAPA
;
A
#
# COMPACT_ATOMS: atom_id res chain seq x y z
N MET A 1 -10.40 -4.12 23.55
CA MET A 1 -10.70 -5.43 22.93
C MET A 1 -9.57 -5.69 21.96
N THR A 2 -8.93 -6.85 22.01
CA THR A 2 -7.93 -7.25 21.01
C THR A 2 -8.64 -7.45 19.67
N THR A 3 -8.31 -6.63 18.66
CA THR A 3 -8.86 -6.80 17.31
C THR A 3 -8.44 -8.14 16.74
N ASP A 4 -9.42 -8.92 16.26
CA ASP A 4 -9.17 -10.23 15.66
C ASP A 4 -8.35 -10.10 14.35
N PHE A 5 -7.48 -11.07 14.10
CA PHE A 5 -6.59 -11.09 12.92
C PHE A 5 -7.37 -10.96 11.61
N ALA A 6 -8.52 -11.63 11.50
CA ALA A 6 -9.34 -11.54 10.30
C ALA A 6 -9.89 -10.13 10.07
N SER A 7 -10.22 -9.42 11.14
CA SER A 7 -10.66 -8.02 11.06
C SER A 7 -9.50 -7.09 10.70
N ARG A 8 -8.28 -7.35 11.17
CA ARG A 8 -7.08 -6.59 10.76
C ARG A 8 -6.75 -6.79 9.28
N VAL A 9 -6.87 -8.01 8.75
CA VAL A 9 -6.67 -8.29 7.32
C VAL A 9 -7.71 -7.56 6.46
N ARG A 10 -9.00 -7.70 6.79
CA ARG A 10 -10.07 -6.99 6.05
C ARG A 10 -9.93 -5.47 6.19
N GLY A 11 -9.67 -4.99 7.40
CA GLY A 11 -9.43 -3.59 7.70
C GLY A 11 -8.28 -3.01 6.89
N CYS A 12 -7.12 -3.68 6.86
CA CYS A 12 -5.96 -3.25 6.10
C CYS A 12 -6.27 -3.12 4.61
N LEU A 13 -6.83 -4.17 3.99
CA LEU A 13 -7.08 -4.20 2.55
C LEU A 13 -8.21 -3.24 2.12
N LEU A 14 -9.33 -3.20 2.84
CA LEU A 14 -10.39 -2.23 2.57
C LEU A 14 -9.96 -0.80 2.90
N GLY A 15 -9.22 -0.60 3.99
CA GLY A 15 -8.74 0.71 4.39
C GLY A 15 -7.85 1.33 3.32
N GLY A 16 -6.92 0.56 2.77
CA GLY A 16 -6.10 1.01 1.62
C GLY A 16 -6.95 1.28 0.39
N ALA A 17 -7.89 0.40 0.05
CA ALA A 17 -8.76 0.61 -1.10
C ALA A 17 -9.64 1.86 -0.99
N LEU A 18 -10.12 2.20 0.20
CA LEU A 18 -10.87 3.43 0.44
C LEU A 18 -9.98 4.68 0.37
N GLY A 19 -8.74 4.58 0.88
CA GLY A 19 -7.74 5.65 0.80
C GLY A 19 -7.33 5.96 -0.63
N ASP A 20 -7.01 4.91 -1.40
CA ASP A 20 -6.79 4.95 -2.85
C ASP A 20 -7.99 5.61 -3.55
N GLN A 21 -9.19 5.04 -3.38
CA GLN A 21 -10.39 5.52 -4.08
C GLN A 21 -10.70 7.00 -3.84
N LEU A 22 -10.48 7.49 -2.62
CA LEU A 22 -10.71 8.89 -2.27
C LEU A 22 -9.56 9.79 -2.78
N GLY A 23 -8.31 9.35 -2.64
CA GLY A 23 -7.14 10.09 -3.10
C GLY A 23 -7.04 10.17 -4.63
N TYR A 24 -7.50 9.15 -5.36
CA TYR A 24 -7.51 9.12 -6.82
C TYR A 24 -8.37 10.23 -7.43
N ALA A 25 -9.38 10.71 -6.69
CA ALA A 25 -10.20 11.84 -7.10
C ALA A 25 -9.41 13.17 -7.19
N VAL A 26 -8.22 13.24 -6.59
CA VAL A 26 -7.37 14.43 -6.47
C VAL A 26 -5.88 14.21 -6.81
N GLU A 27 -5.44 13.00 -7.18
CA GLU A 27 -4.03 12.61 -7.47
C GLU A 27 -3.19 13.65 -8.24
N PHE A 28 -3.75 14.27 -9.28
CA PHE A 28 -3.04 15.26 -10.12
C PHE A 28 -3.44 16.71 -9.86
N SER A 29 -4.15 16.98 -8.77
CA SER A 29 -4.61 18.31 -8.40
C SER A 29 -3.63 18.96 -7.44
N SER A 30 -3.24 20.20 -7.71
CA SER A 30 -2.63 21.05 -6.68
C SER A 30 -3.63 21.34 -5.56
N TRP A 31 -3.13 21.64 -4.37
CA TRP A 31 -3.93 22.05 -3.22
C TRP A 31 -4.90 23.18 -3.56
N ASN A 32 -4.48 24.16 -4.35
CA ASN A 32 -5.38 25.23 -4.81
C ASN A 32 -6.56 24.70 -5.62
N GLN A 33 -6.32 23.75 -6.54
CA GLN A 33 -7.38 23.13 -7.35
C GLN A 33 -8.31 22.25 -6.49
N ILE A 34 -7.73 21.54 -5.50
CA ILE A 34 -8.51 20.78 -4.52
C ILE A 34 -9.43 21.72 -3.74
N GLN A 35 -8.93 22.87 -3.29
CA GLN A 35 -9.73 23.86 -2.57
C GLN A 35 -10.81 24.50 -3.44
N GLU A 36 -10.50 24.80 -4.70
CA GLU A 36 -11.48 25.32 -5.66
C GLU A 36 -12.65 24.35 -5.86
N ARG A 37 -12.39 23.05 -5.83
CA ARG A 37 -13.40 22.01 -6.05
C ARG A 37 -14.17 21.62 -4.78
N PHE A 38 -13.49 21.49 -3.65
CA PHE A 38 -14.07 20.92 -2.42
C PHE A 38 -14.20 21.89 -1.25
N GLY A 39 -13.72 23.12 -1.41
CA GLY A 39 -13.74 24.15 -0.37
C GLY A 39 -12.44 24.21 0.45
N PRO A 40 -12.37 25.09 1.45
CA PRO A 40 -11.13 25.42 2.14
C PRO A 40 -10.47 24.24 2.87
N ASP A 41 -11.27 23.25 3.28
CA ASP A 41 -10.82 22.04 3.99
C ASP A 41 -10.51 20.86 3.05
N GLY A 42 -10.63 21.05 1.73
CA GLY A 42 -10.38 20.02 0.73
C GLY A 42 -11.38 18.86 0.72
N LEU A 43 -10.97 17.75 0.10
CA LEU A 43 -11.78 16.53 0.00
C LEU A 43 -11.72 15.75 1.33
N ARG A 44 -12.87 15.44 1.91
CA ARG A 44 -12.95 14.77 3.22
C ARG A 44 -13.90 13.58 3.27
N ASP A 45 -14.79 13.43 2.29
CA ASP A 45 -15.82 12.40 2.27
C ASP A 45 -16.29 12.08 0.84
N PHE A 46 -16.73 10.84 0.60
CA PHE A 46 -17.21 10.39 -0.72
C PHE A 46 -18.41 11.17 -1.27
N PRO A 47 -19.40 11.64 -0.46
CA PRO A 47 -20.51 12.45 -0.97
C PRO A 47 -20.09 13.81 -1.57
N GLN A 48 -18.84 14.25 -1.36
CA GLN A 48 -18.32 15.45 -2.02
C GLN A 48 -17.91 15.18 -3.48
N LEU A 49 -17.79 13.92 -3.91
CA LEU A 49 -17.41 13.57 -5.26
C LEU A 49 -18.58 13.70 -6.25
N ASP A 50 -18.30 14.22 -7.44
CA ASP A 50 -19.28 14.38 -8.52
C ASP A 50 -19.73 13.05 -9.15
N SER A 51 -18.92 12.01 -9.00
CA SER A 51 -19.16 10.65 -9.46
C SER A 51 -18.65 9.66 -8.42
N PRO A 52 -19.07 8.38 -8.45
CA PRO A 52 -18.43 7.35 -7.65
C PRO A 52 -16.91 7.40 -7.84
N GLY A 53 -16.16 7.37 -6.74
CA GLY A 53 -14.70 7.30 -6.79
C GLY A 53 -14.24 6.00 -7.43
N HIS A 54 -12.99 5.97 -7.88
CA HIS A 54 -12.40 4.80 -8.52
C HIS A 54 -11.12 4.40 -7.79
N ILE A 55 -10.91 3.10 -7.56
CA ILE A 55 -9.60 2.59 -7.13
C ILE A 55 -8.56 2.73 -8.25
N SER A 56 -7.28 2.92 -7.97
CA SER A 56 -6.20 3.05 -8.96
C SER A 56 -5.42 1.74 -9.10
N ASP A 57 -4.23 1.78 -9.71
CA ASP A 57 -3.32 0.65 -9.71
C ASP A 57 -2.80 0.28 -8.32
N ASP A 58 -2.91 1.16 -7.34
CA ASP A 58 -2.58 0.93 -5.93
C ASP A 58 -3.35 -0.26 -5.35
N THR A 59 -4.68 -0.19 -5.36
CA THR A 59 -5.51 -1.31 -4.92
C THR A 59 -5.33 -2.52 -5.82
N GLN A 60 -5.28 -2.31 -7.14
CA GLN A 60 -5.16 -3.43 -8.07
C GLN A 60 -3.89 -4.25 -7.77
N LEU A 61 -2.72 -3.61 -7.77
CA LEU A 61 -1.44 -4.27 -7.49
C LEU A 61 -1.38 -4.80 -6.06
N THR A 62 -1.97 -4.13 -5.07
CA THR A 62 -2.10 -4.67 -3.71
C THR A 62 -2.83 -6.00 -3.71
N LEU A 63 -3.96 -6.12 -4.42
CA LEU A 63 -4.72 -7.36 -4.50
C LEU A 63 -3.96 -8.45 -5.27
N TYR A 64 -3.19 -8.11 -6.31
CA TYR A 64 -2.30 -9.07 -6.99
C TYR A 64 -1.13 -9.51 -6.09
N THR A 65 -0.63 -8.65 -5.19
CA THR A 65 0.29 -9.06 -4.13
C THR A 65 -0.37 -10.09 -3.22
N VAL A 66 -1.61 -9.85 -2.77
CA VAL A 66 -2.36 -10.81 -1.95
C VAL A 66 -2.54 -12.14 -2.70
N ASP A 67 -2.86 -12.12 -3.99
CA ASP A 67 -3.05 -13.34 -4.80
C ASP A 67 -1.77 -14.17 -4.91
N ALA A 68 -0.62 -13.54 -5.11
CA ALA A 68 0.66 -14.21 -5.10
C ALA A 68 0.98 -14.87 -3.75
N LEU A 69 0.66 -14.17 -2.64
CA LEU A 69 0.85 -14.71 -1.30
C LEU A 69 -0.11 -15.88 -1.02
N VAL A 70 -1.36 -15.80 -1.49
CA VAL A 70 -2.32 -16.92 -1.43
C VAL A 70 -1.77 -18.12 -2.18
N GLU A 71 -1.25 -17.93 -3.39
CA GLU A 71 -0.65 -19.02 -4.17
C GLU A 71 0.56 -19.64 -3.47
N ALA A 72 1.45 -18.82 -2.89
CA ALA A 72 2.58 -19.31 -2.11
C ALA A 72 2.14 -20.13 -0.89
N LEU A 73 1.10 -19.67 -0.18
CA LEU A 73 0.55 -20.37 0.97
C LEU A 73 -0.17 -21.67 0.57
N GLU A 74 -0.87 -21.71 -0.57
CA GLU A 74 -1.47 -22.94 -1.12
C GLU A 74 -0.39 -24.01 -1.31
N TRP A 75 0.71 -23.67 -1.98
CA TRP A 75 1.84 -24.61 -2.17
C TRP A 75 2.46 -25.05 -0.84
N ALA A 76 2.68 -24.11 0.09
CA ALA A 76 3.26 -24.41 1.39
C ALA A 76 2.36 -25.34 2.23
N ASN A 77 1.04 -25.11 2.22
CA ASN A 77 0.05 -25.95 2.91
C ASN A 77 -0.04 -27.36 2.31
N ASP A 78 0.22 -27.49 1.00
CA ASP A 78 0.35 -28.77 0.29
C ASP A 78 1.73 -29.43 0.50
N GLY A 79 2.62 -28.85 1.31
CA GLY A 79 3.95 -29.37 1.59
C GLY A 79 4.93 -29.25 0.42
N THR A 80 4.64 -28.37 -0.54
CA THR A 80 5.42 -28.15 -1.75
C THR A 80 6.14 -26.80 -1.69
N ALA A 81 7.43 -26.79 -1.97
CA ALA A 81 8.18 -25.53 -2.05
C ALA A 81 7.80 -24.77 -3.33
N ALA A 82 7.66 -23.45 -3.22
CA ALA A 82 7.47 -22.53 -4.33
C ALA A 82 8.44 -21.36 -4.21
N ASP A 83 8.78 -20.74 -5.34
CA ASP A 83 9.53 -19.47 -5.36
C ASP A 83 8.52 -18.32 -5.23
N GLU A 84 8.44 -17.72 -4.05
CA GLU A 84 7.44 -16.70 -3.73
C GLU A 84 7.64 -15.43 -4.54
N THR A 85 8.88 -15.11 -4.90
CA THR A 85 9.20 -13.93 -5.73
C THR A 85 8.76 -14.16 -7.17
N ALA A 86 8.96 -15.39 -7.69
CA ALA A 86 8.46 -15.76 -9.01
C ALA A 86 6.93 -15.77 -9.06
N LEU A 87 6.24 -16.28 -8.03
CA LEU A 87 4.77 -16.23 -7.95
C LEU A 87 4.25 -14.80 -7.97
N LEU A 88 4.91 -13.89 -7.24
CA LEU A 88 4.58 -12.47 -7.24
C LEU A 88 4.78 -11.83 -8.62
N TRP A 89 5.88 -12.15 -9.29
CA TRP A 89 6.12 -11.69 -10.66
C TRP A 89 5.07 -12.18 -11.64
N LEU A 90 4.68 -13.46 -11.56
CA LEU A 90 3.60 -14.03 -12.37
C LEU A 90 2.25 -13.33 -12.09
N ALA A 91 1.93 -13.03 -10.83
CA ALA A 91 0.74 -12.26 -10.49
C ALA A 91 0.74 -10.86 -11.12
N TYR A 92 1.88 -10.16 -11.07
CA TYR A 92 2.02 -8.86 -11.73
C TYR A 92 1.96 -8.94 -13.26
N LEU A 93 2.44 -10.02 -13.88
CA LEU A 93 2.25 -10.24 -15.32
C LEU A 93 0.77 -10.42 -15.70
N ARG A 94 -0.03 -11.06 -14.84
CA ARG A 94 -1.49 -11.15 -15.02
C ARG A 94 -2.15 -9.77 -14.93
N TRP A 95 -1.77 -8.98 -13.93
CA TRP A 95 -2.20 -7.58 -13.83
C TRP A 95 -1.85 -6.79 -15.08
N TYR A 96 -0.58 -6.85 -15.52
CA TYR A 96 -0.08 -6.18 -16.73
C TYR A 96 -0.90 -6.55 -17.96
N SER A 97 -1.17 -7.85 -18.15
CA SER A 97 -2.00 -8.35 -19.26
C SER A 97 -3.42 -7.78 -19.23
N GLY A 98 -3.98 -7.60 -18.04
CA GLY A 98 -5.25 -6.89 -17.85
C GLY A 98 -5.22 -5.42 -18.27
N GLN A 99 -4.08 -4.73 -18.09
CA GLN A 99 -3.92 -3.30 -18.42
C GLN A 99 -3.55 -3.05 -19.89
N GLU A 100 -2.72 -3.92 -20.48
CA GLU A 100 -2.15 -3.73 -21.83
C GLU A 100 -2.78 -4.65 -22.88
N GLY A 101 -3.71 -5.53 -22.48
CA GLY A 101 -4.46 -6.42 -23.39
C GLY A 101 -3.69 -7.66 -23.84
N GLY A 102 -2.54 -7.94 -23.22
CA GLY A 102 -1.71 -9.11 -23.51
C GLY A 102 -0.44 -9.16 -22.65
N PHE A 103 0.21 -10.32 -22.64
CA PHE A 103 1.50 -10.49 -21.99
C PHE A 103 2.63 -9.97 -22.88
N PRO A 104 3.77 -9.52 -22.31
CA PRO A 104 4.97 -9.24 -23.08
C PRO A 104 5.44 -10.49 -23.83
N ASP A 105 5.95 -10.33 -25.06
CA ASP A 105 6.35 -11.46 -25.92
C ASP A 105 7.42 -12.38 -25.29
N SER A 106 8.31 -11.83 -24.47
CA SER A 106 9.38 -12.54 -23.77
C SER A 106 8.95 -13.14 -22.43
N ALA A 107 7.75 -12.81 -21.94
CA ALA A 107 7.26 -13.24 -20.63
C ALA A 107 6.54 -14.60 -20.69
N PRO A 108 6.55 -15.38 -19.60
CA PRO A 108 5.64 -16.50 -19.47
C PRO A 108 4.19 -16.02 -19.42
N GLN A 109 3.27 -16.89 -19.83
CA GLN A 109 1.83 -16.67 -19.70
C GLN A 109 1.30 -17.49 -18.52
N PRO A 110 1.24 -16.92 -17.31
CA PRO A 110 0.72 -17.62 -16.14
C PRO A 110 -0.73 -18.03 -16.32
N ALA A 111 -1.10 -19.16 -15.71
CA ALA A 111 -2.49 -19.60 -15.67
C ALA A 111 -3.36 -18.56 -14.94
N PRO A 112 -4.62 -18.36 -15.38
CA PRO A 112 -5.54 -17.45 -14.71
C PRO A 112 -5.93 -17.99 -13.34
N ARG A 113 -6.09 -17.08 -12.39
CA ARG A 113 -6.59 -17.25 -11.03
C ARG A 113 -7.90 -16.48 -10.85
N TRP A 114 -8.50 -16.60 -9.68
CA TRP A 114 -9.80 -15.99 -9.38
C TRP A 114 -9.78 -14.46 -9.53
N ILE A 115 -8.67 -13.80 -9.18
CA ILE A 115 -8.52 -12.35 -9.27
C ILE A 115 -8.64 -11.85 -10.72
N ASP A 116 -8.24 -12.65 -11.71
CA ASP A 116 -8.26 -12.26 -13.13
C ASP A 116 -9.67 -12.25 -13.71
N ALA A 117 -10.66 -12.80 -13.00
CA ALA A 117 -12.06 -12.73 -13.41
C ALA A 117 -12.72 -11.39 -13.02
N GLN A 118 -12.07 -10.56 -12.18
CA GLN A 118 -12.64 -9.32 -11.66
C GLN A 118 -12.52 -8.18 -12.70
N PRO A 119 -13.62 -7.72 -13.34
CA PRO A 119 -13.53 -6.74 -14.43
C PRO A 119 -13.04 -5.36 -13.96
N VAL A 120 -13.36 -4.98 -12.72
CA VAL A 120 -12.93 -3.70 -12.12
C VAL A 120 -11.41 -3.57 -12.05
N LEU A 121 -10.69 -4.69 -11.89
CA LEU A 121 -9.22 -4.71 -11.79
C LEU A 121 -8.51 -4.64 -13.16
N LYS A 122 -9.26 -4.64 -14.26
CA LYS A 122 -8.73 -4.52 -15.65
C LYS A 122 -8.93 -3.14 -16.24
N GLN A 123 -9.53 -2.22 -15.48
CA GLN A 123 -9.69 -0.85 -15.93
C GLN A 123 -8.36 -0.12 -15.76
N ARG A 124 -7.81 0.37 -16.87
CA ARG A 124 -6.56 1.13 -16.89
C ARG A 124 -6.78 2.53 -16.32
N ARG A 125 -6.19 2.78 -15.15
CA ARG A 125 -6.38 4.00 -14.34
C ARG A 125 -5.02 4.59 -13.96
N THR A 126 -4.41 5.25 -14.93
CA THR A 126 -3.08 5.90 -14.81
C THR A 126 -1.98 5.05 -14.14
N PRO A 127 -1.80 3.77 -14.53
CA PRO A 127 -0.85 2.88 -13.87
C PRO A 127 0.57 3.44 -13.80
N GLY A 128 1.22 3.24 -12.65
CA GLY A 128 2.58 3.68 -12.39
C GLY A 128 3.55 3.23 -13.49
N LYS A 129 4.24 4.20 -14.10
CA LYS A 129 5.09 3.95 -15.29
C LYS A 129 6.16 2.88 -15.05
N ALA A 130 6.76 2.85 -13.87
CA ALA A 130 7.79 1.87 -13.53
C ALA A 130 7.23 0.44 -13.36
N CYS A 131 5.98 0.30 -12.88
CA CYS A 131 5.31 -1.00 -12.82
C CYS A 131 5.12 -1.55 -14.24
N LEU A 132 4.55 -0.75 -15.14
CA LEU A 132 4.36 -1.15 -16.53
C LEU A 132 5.68 -1.40 -17.25
N SER A 133 6.64 -0.47 -17.19
CA SER A 133 7.90 -0.61 -17.94
C SER A 133 8.76 -1.76 -17.44
N GLY A 134 8.72 -2.06 -16.14
CA GLY A 134 9.46 -3.18 -15.55
C GLY A 134 8.90 -4.51 -16.05
N LEU A 135 7.57 -4.67 -16.00
CA LEU A 135 6.89 -5.90 -16.45
C LEU A 135 6.95 -6.07 -17.97
N ALA A 136 6.90 -4.97 -18.74
CA ALA A 136 7.00 -4.98 -20.19
C ALA A 136 8.30 -5.58 -20.73
N THR A 137 9.36 -5.64 -19.91
CA THR A 137 10.62 -6.33 -20.30
C THR A 137 10.43 -7.83 -20.50
N GLY A 138 9.43 -8.43 -19.83
CA GLY A 138 9.27 -9.87 -19.69
C GLY A 138 10.40 -10.57 -18.93
N GLU A 139 11.30 -9.81 -18.31
CA GLU A 139 12.33 -10.33 -17.41
C GLU A 139 11.89 -10.17 -15.95
N MET A 140 12.19 -11.16 -15.13
CA MET A 140 11.97 -11.07 -13.69
C MET A 140 13.08 -10.21 -13.07
N GLY A 141 12.75 -8.97 -12.71
CA GLY A 141 13.65 -8.07 -12.01
C GLY A 141 14.12 -8.65 -10.67
N THR A 142 15.39 -8.49 -10.34
CA THR A 142 15.95 -8.96 -9.05
C THR A 142 16.93 -7.92 -8.51
N LEU A 143 17.35 -8.03 -7.24
CA LEU A 143 18.39 -7.15 -6.68
C LEU A 143 19.71 -7.20 -7.47
N ALA A 144 20.07 -8.37 -8.00
CA ALA A 144 21.30 -8.55 -8.78
C ALA A 144 21.16 -8.07 -10.24
N ARG A 145 19.94 -8.09 -10.77
CA ARG A 145 19.61 -7.66 -12.14
C ARG A 145 18.32 -6.83 -12.10
N PRO A 146 18.39 -5.58 -11.64
CA PRO A 146 17.21 -4.75 -11.47
C PRO A 146 16.68 -4.27 -12.83
N VAL A 147 15.37 -4.39 -13.02
CA VAL A 147 14.67 -3.58 -14.02
C VAL A 147 14.46 -2.17 -13.48
N ASN A 148 14.43 -1.16 -14.36
CA ASN A 148 14.32 0.24 -13.97
C ASN A 148 15.29 0.64 -12.82
N PRO A 149 16.62 0.52 -13.00
CA PRO A 149 17.62 0.65 -11.93
C PRO A 149 17.59 1.97 -11.14
N GLN A 150 17.03 3.03 -11.74
CA GLN A 150 16.94 4.36 -11.14
C GLN A 150 15.54 4.68 -10.59
N SER A 151 14.56 3.76 -10.74
CA SER A 151 13.19 4.05 -10.33
C SER A 151 13.02 3.97 -8.82
N LYS A 152 12.60 5.10 -8.23
CA LYS A 152 12.24 5.27 -6.83
C LYS A 152 10.73 5.34 -6.58
N GLY A 153 9.91 5.16 -7.61
CA GLY A 153 8.46 5.41 -7.56
C GLY A 153 7.70 4.75 -6.40
N CYS A 154 6.62 5.40 -5.96
CA CYS A 154 5.65 4.92 -4.96
C CYS A 154 5.03 3.56 -5.29
N GLY A 155 4.96 3.20 -6.59
CA GLY A 155 4.53 1.91 -7.13
C GLY A 155 5.06 0.66 -6.41
N SER A 156 6.24 0.80 -5.81
CA SER A 156 6.84 -0.21 -4.93
C SER A 156 6.14 -0.35 -3.59
N VAL A 157 5.95 0.77 -2.87
CA VAL A 157 5.51 0.78 -1.47
C VAL A 157 3.99 0.64 -1.35
N MET A 158 3.21 1.25 -2.26
CA MET A 158 1.74 1.25 -2.17
C MET A 158 1.11 -0.16 -2.11
N ARG A 159 1.79 -1.14 -2.72
CA ARG A 159 1.35 -2.54 -2.81
C ARG A 159 2.02 -3.50 -1.81
N SER A 160 2.72 -2.96 -0.81
CA SER A 160 3.58 -3.74 0.10
C SER A 160 2.94 -4.07 1.45
N ALA A 161 1.78 -3.50 1.79
CA ALA A 161 1.07 -3.84 3.03
C ALA A 161 0.82 -5.36 3.22
N PRO A 162 0.43 -6.13 2.16
CA PRO A 162 0.12 -7.56 2.32
C PRO A 162 1.28 -8.42 2.84
N PHE A 163 2.54 -8.06 2.58
CA PHE A 163 3.68 -8.80 3.10
C PHE A 163 3.70 -8.80 4.64
N GLY A 164 3.30 -7.68 5.26
CA GLY A 164 3.20 -7.57 6.71
C GLY A 164 2.06 -8.37 7.34
N LEU A 165 1.07 -8.80 6.54
CA LEU A 165 -0.07 -9.59 7.01
C LEU A 165 0.27 -11.08 7.18
N LEU A 166 1.33 -11.58 6.53
CA LEU A 166 1.72 -13.00 6.58
C LEU A 166 1.95 -13.48 8.03
N PRO A 167 1.18 -14.46 8.51
CA PRO A 167 1.43 -15.10 9.80
C PRO A 167 2.54 -16.15 9.69
N PHE A 168 3.05 -16.59 10.85
CA PHE A 168 3.98 -17.72 11.00
C PHE A 168 5.33 -17.62 10.27
N VAL A 169 5.63 -16.47 9.65
CA VAL A 169 6.95 -16.13 9.10
C VAL A 169 7.72 -15.21 10.05
N THR A 170 9.05 -15.12 9.93
CA THR A 170 9.87 -14.20 10.75
C THR A 170 9.78 -12.76 10.25
N PRO A 171 10.13 -11.75 11.09
CA PRO A 171 10.24 -10.36 10.64
C PRO A 171 11.18 -10.19 9.44
N GLU A 172 12.31 -10.90 9.44
CA GLU A 172 13.29 -10.87 8.36
C GLU A 172 12.76 -11.47 7.05
N THR A 173 11.92 -12.50 7.11
CA THR A 173 11.24 -13.04 5.92
C THR A 173 10.30 -11.99 5.31
N VAL A 174 9.51 -11.29 6.12
CA VAL A 174 8.63 -10.20 5.64
C VAL A 174 9.45 -9.10 4.98
N TYR A 175 10.55 -8.67 5.62
CA TYR A 175 11.45 -7.65 5.09
C TYR A 175 12.03 -8.08 3.74
N THR A 176 12.52 -9.32 3.64
CA THR A 176 13.13 -9.86 2.42
C THR A 176 12.13 -9.99 1.27
N PHE A 177 10.90 -10.45 1.56
CA PHE A 177 9.85 -10.56 0.55
C PHE A 177 9.45 -9.19 -0.01
N ALA A 178 9.30 -8.18 0.84
CA ALA A 178 9.00 -6.83 0.38
C ALA A 178 10.13 -6.22 -0.46
N VAL A 179 11.40 -6.42 -0.07
CA VAL A 179 12.57 -6.02 -0.86
C VAL A 179 12.56 -6.67 -2.24
N ASN A 180 12.39 -8.00 -2.30
CA ASN A 180 12.40 -8.75 -3.56
C ASN A 180 11.19 -8.39 -4.44
N GLY A 181 10.01 -8.22 -3.84
CA GLY A 181 8.79 -7.84 -4.57
C GLY A 181 8.84 -6.43 -5.14
N SER A 182 9.55 -5.52 -4.48
CA SER A 182 9.88 -4.20 -5.02
C SER A 182 10.78 -4.30 -6.26
N ALA A 183 11.84 -5.10 -6.17
CA ALA A 183 12.87 -5.29 -7.20
C ALA A 183 12.33 -5.83 -8.54
N LEU A 184 11.14 -6.43 -8.54
CA LEU A 184 10.44 -6.88 -9.74
C LEU A 184 10.12 -5.75 -10.73
N THR A 185 10.08 -4.49 -10.27
CA THR A 185 9.68 -3.32 -11.09
C THR A 185 10.47 -2.05 -10.80
N HIS A 186 10.98 -1.90 -9.58
CA HIS A 186 11.71 -0.72 -9.13
C HIS A 186 13.12 -1.17 -8.77
N GLY A 187 14.15 -0.61 -9.40
CA GLY A 187 15.52 -1.05 -9.20
C GLY A 187 16.29 -0.27 -8.14
N HIS A 188 15.80 0.90 -7.72
CA HIS A 188 16.52 1.75 -6.78
C HIS A 188 16.35 1.24 -5.33
N PRO A 189 17.43 1.11 -4.53
CA PRO A 189 17.36 0.63 -3.15
C PRO A 189 16.37 1.38 -2.23
N ALA A 190 16.20 2.68 -2.44
CA ALA A 190 15.18 3.47 -1.73
C ALA A 190 13.76 2.92 -1.90
N ALA A 191 13.39 2.46 -3.10
CA ALA A 191 12.09 1.83 -3.32
C ALA A 191 11.98 0.49 -2.58
N HIS A 192 13.06 -0.29 -2.55
CA HIS A 192 13.12 -1.61 -1.90
C HIS A 192 12.94 -1.48 -0.39
N TYR A 193 13.74 -0.64 0.26
CA TYR A 193 13.72 -0.51 1.71
C TYR A 193 12.51 0.27 2.21
N SER A 194 11.92 1.16 1.40
CA SER A 194 10.64 1.80 1.75
C SER A 194 9.49 0.78 1.75
N ALA A 195 9.43 -0.10 0.74
CA ALA A 195 8.47 -1.21 0.72
C ALA A 195 8.66 -2.14 1.93
N ALA A 196 9.90 -2.45 2.28
CA ALA A 196 10.22 -3.29 3.42
C ALA A 196 9.87 -2.62 4.77
N ALA A 197 10.17 -1.34 4.93
CA ALA A 197 9.80 -0.57 6.11
C ALA A 197 8.28 -0.54 6.30
N PHE A 198 7.51 -0.34 5.22
CA PHE A 198 6.06 -0.36 5.28
C PHE A 198 5.51 -1.75 5.64
N ALA A 199 5.98 -2.81 4.99
CA ALA A 199 5.61 -4.19 5.32
C ALA A 199 5.93 -4.54 6.78
N SER A 200 7.11 -4.14 7.28
CA SER A 200 7.50 -4.32 8.68
C SER A 200 6.60 -3.53 9.63
N LEU A 201 6.21 -2.30 9.27
CA LEU A 201 5.26 -1.50 10.06
C LEU A 201 3.93 -2.25 10.19
N ILE A 202 3.35 -2.73 9.09
CA ILE A 202 2.10 -3.50 9.11
C ILE A 202 2.24 -4.75 9.99
N ARG A 203 3.37 -5.46 9.89
CA ARG A 203 3.64 -6.63 10.73
C ARG A 203 3.63 -6.30 12.22
N LEU A 204 4.32 -5.23 12.61
CA LEU A 204 4.41 -4.80 14.01
C LEU A 204 3.02 -4.50 14.59
N LEU A 205 2.16 -3.86 13.80
CA LEU A 205 0.78 -3.55 14.22
C LEU A 205 -0.09 -4.81 14.35
N VAL A 206 0.04 -5.75 13.41
CA VAL A 206 -0.85 -6.91 13.29
C VAL A 206 -0.44 -8.08 14.19
N HIS A 207 0.85 -8.43 14.20
CA HIS A 207 1.36 -9.64 14.84
C HIS A 207 2.01 -9.37 16.20
N GLU A 208 2.52 -8.16 16.41
CA GLU A 208 3.22 -7.78 17.65
C GLU A 208 2.40 -6.83 18.52
N ASN A 209 1.22 -6.40 18.04
CA ASN A 209 0.33 -5.45 18.71
C ASN A 209 1.04 -4.15 19.16
N ALA A 210 2.05 -3.71 18.39
CA ALA A 210 2.68 -2.43 18.61
C ALA A 210 1.64 -1.30 18.47
N ASP A 211 1.81 -0.22 19.25
CA ASP A 211 1.11 1.02 18.96
C ASP A 211 1.74 1.73 17.74
N LEU A 212 1.03 2.73 17.20
CA LEU A 212 1.45 3.43 15.98
C LEU A 212 2.82 4.11 16.14
N ALA A 213 3.08 4.73 17.29
CA ALA A 213 4.33 5.44 17.55
C ALA A 213 5.52 4.48 17.74
N GLY A 214 5.30 3.36 18.41
CA GLY A 214 6.27 2.29 18.60
C GLY A 214 6.61 1.60 17.30
N ALA A 215 5.60 1.29 16.47
CA ALA A 215 5.82 0.73 15.13
C ALA A 215 6.62 1.70 14.24
N ALA A 216 6.27 2.99 14.23
CA ALA A 216 6.98 4.03 13.51
C ALA A 216 8.44 4.15 13.97
N SER A 217 8.68 4.15 15.28
CA SER A 217 10.03 4.23 15.86
C SER A 217 10.88 3.00 15.52
N ALA A 218 10.29 1.81 15.52
CA ALA A 218 10.98 0.57 15.17
C ALA A 218 11.42 0.54 13.70
N VAL A 219 10.55 0.96 12.77
CA VAL A 219 10.91 1.00 11.34
C VAL A 219 11.91 2.11 11.02
N LEU A 220 11.83 3.27 11.70
CA LEU A 220 12.88 4.29 11.63
C LEU A 220 14.23 3.73 12.12
N SER A 221 14.24 3.07 13.28
CA SER A 221 15.47 2.48 13.86
C SER A 221 16.13 1.47 12.91
N ARG A 222 15.31 0.69 12.18
CA ARG A 222 15.80 -0.21 11.14
C ARG A 222 16.34 0.54 9.93
N ALA A 223 15.60 1.54 9.44
CA ALA A 223 16.04 2.37 8.31
C ALA A 223 17.37 3.10 8.58
N GLU A 224 17.63 3.50 9.83
CA GLU A 224 18.91 4.12 10.24
C GLU A 224 20.11 3.16 10.13
N GLN A 225 19.88 1.85 10.16
CA GLN A 225 20.93 0.84 9.95
C GLN A 225 21.28 0.69 8.46
N GLU A 226 20.36 1.05 7.56
CA GLU A 226 20.54 0.97 6.10
C GLU A 226 21.27 2.20 5.56
N THR A 227 22.54 2.33 5.94
CA THR A 227 23.40 3.48 5.57
C THR A 227 23.55 3.73 4.06
N SER A 228 23.20 2.76 3.22
CA SER A 228 23.20 2.90 1.75
C SER A 228 22.06 3.75 1.21
N VAL A 229 21.01 3.99 2.01
CA VAL A 229 19.80 4.74 1.65
C VAL A 229 19.43 5.71 2.77
N PRO A 230 20.20 6.79 2.96
CA PRO A 230 19.96 7.75 4.03
C PRO A 230 18.63 8.52 3.86
N GLU A 231 18.09 8.60 2.63
CA GLU A 231 16.85 9.33 2.36
C GLU A 231 15.63 8.74 3.09
N LEU A 232 15.53 7.41 3.22
CA LEU A 232 14.41 6.76 3.89
C LEU A 232 14.39 7.11 5.38
N ALA A 233 15.52 6.95 6.06
CA ALA A 233 15.64 7.31 7.47
C ALA A 233 15.41 8.81 7.70
N ALA A 234 15.88 9.66 6.79
CA ALA A 234 15.63 11.10 6.85
C ALA A 234 14.14 11.44 6.75
N ARG A 235 13.41 10.85 5.79
CA ARG A 235 11.98 11.07 5.60
C ARG A 235 11.13 10.54 6.75
N LEU A 236 11.41 9.33 7.25
CA LEU A 236 10.71 8.77 8.42
C LEU A 236 10.94 9.61 9.68
N ARG A 237 12.17 10.07 9.91
CA ARG A 237 12.49 10.96 11.04
C ARG A 237 11.76 12.29 10.93
N ALA A 238 11.70 12.87 9.73
CA ALA A 238 10.96 14.09 9.48
C ALA A 238 9.46 13.89 9.74
N ALA A 239 8.85 12.82 9.23
CA ALA A 239 7.43 12.52 9.46
C ALA A 239 7.08 12.43 10.94
N ILE A 240 7.88 11.67 11.71
CA ILE A 240 7.67 11.52 13.16
C ILE A 240 7.86 12.87 13.88
N GLY A 241 8.97 13.57 13.62
CA GLY A 241 9.29 14.83 14.31
C GLY A 241 8.35 15.99 13.97
N VAL A 242 7.78 16.02 12.76
CA VAL A 242 6.75 17.00 12.38
C VAL A 242 5.40 16.64 12.99
N ALA A 243 5.04 15.35 13.06
CA ALA A 243 3.79 14.91 13.71
C ALA A 243 3.74 15.30 15.20
N GLU A 244 4.87 15.29 15.90
CA GLU A 244 4.98 15.75 17.29
C GLU A 244 4.67 17.25 17.46
N GLN A 245 4.87 18.06 16.41
CA GLN A 245 4.63 19.51 16.42
C GLN A 245 3.16 19.85 16.13
N GLY A 246 2.41 18.94 15.51
CA GLY A 246 1.01 19.09 15.19
C GLY A 246 0.70 19.17 13.70
N VAL A 247 -0.54 19.50 13.38
CA VAL A 247 -1.02 19.62 11.99
C VAL A 247 -0.40 20.85 11.34
N ILE A 248 0.24 20.66 10.18
CA ILE A 248 0.84 21.72 9.36
C ILE A 248 0.05 21.92 8.06
N ALA A 249 0.27 23.04 7.39
CA ALA A 249 -0.42 23.33 6.13
C ALA A 249 0.08 22.41 4.99
N PRO A 250 -0.74 22.12 3.96
CA PRO A 250 -0.35 21.26 2.84
C PRO A 250 0.95 21.68 2.14
N ALA A 251 1.18 22.97 1.93
CA ALA A 251 2.43 23.46 1.35
C ALA A 251 3.66 23.19 2.26
N GLU A 252 3.49 23.26 3.58
CA GLU A 252 4.55 22.94 4.54
C GLU A 252 4.79 21.44 4.59
N LEU A 253 3.73 20.63 4.46
CA LEU A 253 3.81 19.17 4.35
C LEU A 253 4.63 18.76 3.13
N THR A 254 4.31 19.29 1.95
CA THR A 254 5.07 19.03 0.72
C THR A 254 6.53 19.45 0.89
N ALA A 255 6.81 20.62 1.48
CA ALA A 255 8.18 21.06 1.72
C ALA A 255 8.95 20.14 2.69
N ALA A 256 8.28 19.63 3.72
CA ALA A 256 8.91 18.79 4.75
C ALA A 256 9.12 17.34 4.28
N LEU A 257 8.11 16.74 3.65
CA LEU A 257 8.05 15.30 3.41
C LEU A 257 8.09 14.91 1.93
N GLY A 258 7.93 15.87 1.02
CA GLY A 258 7.85 15.63 -0.41
C GLY A 258 6.41 15.48 -0.90
N GLU A 259 6.26 15.21 -2.19
CA GLU A 259 4.96 15.14 -2.87
C GLU A 259 4.40 13.72 -2.91
N GLY A 260 5.17 12.71 -2.46
CA GLY A 260 4.70 11.32 -2.42
C GLY A 260 5.05 10.50 -3.66
N TRP A 261 5.52 11.11 -4.76
CA TRP A 261 5.80 10.39 -6.01
C TRP A 261 6.90 9.32 -5.92
N VAL A 262 7.76 9.39 -4.90
CA VAL A 262 8.77 8.36 -4.60
C VAL A 262 8.46 7.66 -3.29
N ALA A 263 8.89 6.40 -3.18
CA ALA A 263 8.44 5.47 -2.15
C ALA A 263 8.70 5.96 -0.72
N GLU A 264 9.86 6.57 -0.45
CA GLU A 264 10.15 7.10 0.88
C GLU A 264 9.33 8.34 1.25
N GLU A 265 8.86 9.10 0.26
CA GLU A 265 8.00 10.27 0.46
C GLU A 265 6.56 9.82 0.71
N ALA A 266 6.01 8.91 -0.12
CA ALA A 266 4.66 8.39 0.06
C ALA A 266 4.46 7.80 1.46
N LEU A 267 5.41 6.98 1.89
CA LEU A 267 5.39 6.37 3.22
C LEU A 267 5.47 7.43 4.33
N ALA A 268 6.32 8.46 4.16
CA ALA A 268 6.48 9.51 5.16
C ALA A 268 5.24 10.40 5.30
N VAL A 269 4.61 10.78 4.18
CA VAL A 269 3.37 11.58 4.18
C VAL A 269 2.24 10.79 4.86
N ALA A 270 2.04 9.52 4.47
CA ALA A 270 1.04 8.66 5.08
C ALA A 270 1.29 8.44 6.58
N LEU A 271 2.54 8.18 6.98
CA LEU A 271 2.92 7.99 8.38
C LEU A 271 2.70 9.25 9.20
N TYR A 272 3.06 10.43 8.66
CA TYR A 272 2.78 11.71 9.29
C TYR A 272 1.28 11.90 9.52
N ALA A 273 0.46 11.69 8.49
CA ALA A 273 -1.00 11.87 8.55
C ALA A 273 -1.63 10.99 9.64
N VAL A 274 -1.18 9.75 9.75
CA VAL A 274 -1.59 8.82 10.82
C VAL A 274 -1.12 9.31 12.20
N LEU A 275 0.15 9.64 12.37
CA LEU A 275 0.68 9.99 13.68
C LEU A 275 0.12 11.31 14.22
N VAL A 276 -0.02 12.32 13.36
CA VAL A 276 -0.49 13.66 13.76
C VAL A 276 -1.97 13.66 14.18
N THR A 277 -2.75 12.70 13.68
CA THR A 277 -4.17 12.55 14.00
C THR A 277 -4.47 11.50 15.08
N ALA A 278 -3.42 10.90 15.68
CA ALA A 278 -3.58 9.84 16.69
C ALA A 278 -4.32 10.24 17.98
N ARG A 279 -4.61 11.54 18.17
CA ARG A 279 -5.43 12.06 19.29
C ARG A 279 -6.94 11.99 19.04
N SER A 280 -7.40 11.52 17.88
CA SER A 280 -8.81 11.29 17.60
C SER A 280 -9.49 10.38 18.64
N THR A 281 -10.77 10.62 18.89
CA THR A 281 -11.51 9.96 19.99
C THR A 281 -12.03 8.57 19.64
N THR A 282 -12.20 8.29 18.34
CA THR A 282 -12.65 6.99 17.83
C THR A 282 -11.78 6.51 16.67
N PRO A 283 -11.71 5.19 16.43
CA PRO A 283 -11.03 4.65 15.24
C PRO A 283 -11.53 5.23 13.92
N GLU A 284 -12.84 5.43 13.78
CA GLU A 284 -13.44 6.02 12.57
C GLU A 284 -13.00 7.49 12.38
N GLU A 285 -13.02 8.29 13.45
CA GLU A 285 -12.57 9.68 13.40
C GLU A 285 -11.08 9.77 13.04
N HIS A 286 -10.25 8.87 13.58
CA HIS A 286 -8.84 8.79 13.25
C HIS A 286 -8.66 8.46 11.76
N PHE A 287 -9.37 7.47 11.24
CA PHE A 287 -9.33 7.08 9.83
C PHE A 287 -9.69 8.23 8.90
N ARG A 288 -10.83 8.89 9.15
CA ARG A 288 -11.27 10.04 8.34
C ARG A 288 -10.29 11.21 8.41
N SER A 289 -9.77 11.50 9.60
CA SER A 289 -8.85 12.64 9.80
C SER A 289 -7.50 12.40 9.15
N ALA A 290 -6.94 11.19 9.30
CA ALA A 290 -5.67 10.81 8.67
C ALA A 290 -5.79 10.83 7.15
N LEU A 291 -6.85 10.23 6.59
CA LEU A 291 -7.03 10.25 5.13
C LEU A 291 -7.25 11.66 4.60
N ALA A 292 -7.99 12.51 5.30
CA ALA A 292 -8.11 13.93 4.90
C ALA A 292 -6.76 14.64 4.86
N ILE A 293 -5.80 14.33 5.75
CA ILE A 293 -4.45 14.92 5.64
C ILE A 293 -3.66 14.26 4.51
N ALA A 294 -3.76 12.93 4.39
CA ALA A 294 -2.98 12.15 3.44
C ALA A 294 -3.31 12.50 1.99
N ILE A 295 -4.55 12.87 1.64
CA ILE A 295 -4.95 13.11 0.24
C ILE A 295 -4.98 14.59 -0.17
N ASN A 296 -4.88 15.52 0.78
CA ASN A 296 -5.02 16.95 0.51
C ASN A 296 -3.65 17.64 0.48
N HIS A 297 -2.84 17.30 -0.52
CA HIS A 297 -1.53 17.92 -0.79
C HIS A 297 -1.26 18.03 -2.29
N ASP A 298 -0.15 18.66 -2.66
CA ASP A 298 0.21 18.95 -4.07
C ASP A 298 0.76 17.75 -4.86
N GLY A 299 0.44 16.52 -4.45
CA GLY A 299 1.14 15.34 -4.96
C GLY A 299 0.30 14.07 -4.99
N ASP A 300 1.00 12.95 -4.89
CA ASP A 300 0.54 11.58 -5.11
C ASP A 300 -0.50 11.10 -4.07
N SER A 301 -1.72 11.62 -4.22
CA SER A 301 -2.74 11.61 -3.17
C SER A 301 -3.42 10.24 -2.98
N ASP A 302 -3.54 9.43 -4.03
CA ASP A 302 -4.07 8.07 -3.94
C ASP A 302 -3.10 7.14 -3.21
N SER A 303 -1.81 7.21 -3.52
CA SER A 303 -0.76 6.41 -2.86
C SER A 303 -0.58 6.73 -1.39
N THR A 304 -0.53 8.01 -1.02
CA THR A 304 -0.45 8.42 0.38
C THR A 304 -1.73 8.07 1.15
N GLY A 305 -2.90 8.25 0.53
CA GLY A 305 -4.19 7.82 1.06
C GLY A 305 -4.25 6.31 1.28
N SER A 306 -3.84 5.52 0.30
CA SER A 306 -3.82 4.06 0.33
C SER A 306 -2.95 3.53 1.48
N ILE A 307 -1.71 4.04 1.60
CA ILE A 307 -0.79 3.64 2.66
C ILE A 307 -1.36 4.01 4.04
N ALA A 308 -1.88 5.23 4.22
CA ALA A 308 -2.47 5.65 5.50
C ALA A 308 -3.69 4.78 5.86
N GLY A 309 -4.52 4.46 4.88
CA GLY A 309 -5.67 3.57 5.01
C GLY A 309 -5.28 2.14 5.39
N ASN A 310 -4.23 1.59 4.78
CA ASN A 310 -3.68 0.28 5.17
C ASN A 310 -3.19 0.30 6.62
N ILE A 311 -2.45 1.32 7.04
CA ILE A 311 -1.90 1.43 8.40
C ILE A 311 -3.02 1.40 9.44
N LEU A 312 -4.03 2.27 9.28
CA LEU A 312 -5.12 2.38 10.25
C LEU A 312 -6.07 1.18 10.20
N GLY A 313 -6.31 0.65 9.01
CA GLY A 313 -7.04 -0.59 8.82
C GLY A 313 -6.35 -1.80 9.47
N ALA A 314 -5.02 -1.89 9.38
CA ALA A 314 -4.24 -2.92 10.05
C ALA A 314 -4.25 -2.73 11.58
N PHE A 315 -4.17 -1.47 12.05
CA PHE A 315 -4.10 -1.13 13.47
C PHE A 315 -5.43 -1.34 14.21
N TYR A 316 -6.55 -0.90 13.64
CA TYR A 316 -7.87 -0.96 14.27
C TYR A 316 -8.74 -2.11 13.76
N GLY A 317 -8.43 -2.68 12.59
CA GLY A 317 -9.33 -3.58 11.86
C GLY A 317 -10.49 -2.82 11.22
N GLU A 318 -11.60 -3.52 10.98
CA GLU A 318 -12.80 -2.95 10.37
C GLU A 318 -13.44 -1.83 11.21
N ALA A 319 -13.12 -1.76 12.50
CA ALA A 319 -13.62 -0.72 13.40
C ALA A 319 -13.17 0.70 13.00
N ALA A 320 -12.09 0.84 12.22
CA ALA A 320 -11.67 2.13 11.67
C ALA A 320 -12.50 2.57 10.46
N LEU A 321 -13.17 1.64 9.77
CA LEU A 321 -13.74 1.92 8.46
C LEU A 321 -15.14 2.53 8.63
N PRO A 322 -15.39 3.76 8.12
CA PRO A 322 -16.72 4.33 8.17
C PRO A 322 -17.71 3.48 7.35
N PRO A 323 -18.87 3.08 7.91
CA PRO A 323 -19.83 2.25 7.19
C PRO A 323 -20.28 2.86 5.85
N SER A 324 -20.50 4.18 5.82
CA SER A 324 -20.89 4.89 4.60
C SER A 324 -19.80 4.89 3.52
N TRP A 325 -18.53 4.71 3.89
CA TRP A 325 -17.42 4.62 2.95
C TRP A 325 -17.31 3.21 2.39
N VAL A 326 -17.51 2.20 3.23
CA VAL A 326 -17.58 0.80 2.79
C VAL A 326 -18.73 0.60 1.80
N ASP A 327 -19.89 1.22 2.05
CA ASP A 327 -21.04 1.18 1.13
C ASP A 327 -20.75 1.89 -0.20
N ALA A 328 -19.85 2.88 -0.21
CA ALA A 328 -19.43 3.63 -1.39
C ALA A 328 -18.18 3.03 -2.08
N ALA A 329 -17.61 1.95 -1.53
CA ALA A 329 -16.44 1.31 -2.10
C ALA A 329 -16.75 0.76 -3.50
N GLU A 330 -15.84 0.94 -4.44
CA GLU A 330 -16.06 0.53 -5.83
C GLU A 330 -15.86 -0.98 -6.04
N ALA A 331 -14.87 -1.57 -5.37
CA ALA A 331 -14.50 -2.97 -5.56
C ALA A 331 -14.58 -3.85 -4.28
N PRO A 332 -15.59 -3.69 -3.40
CA PRO A 332 -15.61 -4.37 -2.10
C PRO A 332 -15.62 -5.90 -2.25
N GLU A 333 -16.29 -6.43 -3.28
CA GLU A 333 -16.32 -7.88 -3.56
C GLU A 333 -14.94 -8.43 -3.94
N ALA A 334 -14.16 -7.68 -4.73
CA ALA A 334 -12.80 -8.08 -5.12
C ALA A 334 -11.86 -8.04 -3.91
N VAL A 335 -11.91 -6.95 -3.13
CA VAL A 335 -11.09 -6.75 -1.93
C VAL A 335 -11.40 -7.80 -0.87
N LEU A 336 -12.68 -7.94 -0.48
CA LEU A 336 -13.10 -8.92 0.52
C LEU A 336 -12.95 -10.36 0.03
N GLY A 337 -13.13 -10.62 -1.26
CA GLY A 337 -12.91 -11.93 -1.86
C GLY A 337 -11.45 -12.36 -1.84
N MET A 338 -10.50 -11.42 -2.01
CA MET A 338 -9.07 -11.70 -1.80
C MET A 338 -8.74 -11.86 -0.31
N ALA A 339 -9.29 -11.01 0.56
CA ALA A 339 -9.12 -11.13 2.00
C ALA A 339 -9.58 -12.51 2.50
N ALA A 340 -10.74 -12.98 2.05
CA ALA A 340 -11.27 -14.30 2.41
C ALA A 340 -10.37 -15.45 1.97
N ARG A 341 -9.79 -15.37 0.76
CA ARG A 341 -8.84 -16.37 0.25
C ARG A 341 -7.55 -16.39 1.04
N PHE A 342 -7.00 -15.22 1.35
CA PHE A 342 -5.84 -15.09 2.21
C PHE A 342 -6.10 -15.67 3.60
N LEU A 343 -7.25 -15.36 4.18
CA LEU A 343 -7.66 -15.89 5.49
C LEU A 343 -7.85 -17.41 5.47
N ALA A 344 -8.39 -17.97 4.40
CA ALA A 344 -8.55 -19.42 4.27
C ALA A 344 -7.21 -20.17 4.29
N GLN A 345 -6.14 -19.58 3.74
CA GLN A 345 -4.80 -20.19 3.70
C GLN A 345 -3.95 -19.92 4.94
N THR A 346 -4.40 -19.04 5.84
CA THR A 346 -3.65 -18.59 7.02
C THR A 346 -4.23 -19.07 8.36
N GLN A 347 -5.32 -19.83 8.32
CA GLN A 347 -5.82 -20.55 9.49
C GLN A 347 -4.91 -21.73 9.78
N ALA A 348 -4.52 -21.92 11.04
CA ALA A 348 -3.80 -23.12 11.45
C ALA A 348 -4.64 -24.36 11.10
N PRO A 349 -4.03 -25.44 10.58
CA PRO A 349 -4.76 -26.70 10.44
C PRO A 349 -5.30 -27.12 11.81
N ALA A 350 -6.59 -27.46 11.85
CA ALA A 350 -7.30 -27.92 13.04
C ALA A 350 -6.70 -29.21 13.63
#